data_AF-A0A381YK12-F1
#
_entry.id   AF-A0A381YK12-F1
#
_cell.length_a   1.000
_cell.length_b   1.000
_cell.length_c   1.000
_cell.angle_alpha   90.00
_cell.angle_beta   90.00
_cell.angle_gamma   90.00
#
_symmetry.space_group_name_H-M   'P 1'
#
loop_
_entity.id
_entity.type
_entity.pdbx_description
1 polymer ?
#
loop_
_entity_poly.entity_id
_entity_poly.type
_entity_poly.pdbx_seq_one_letter_code
_entity_poly.pdbx_strand_id
1 'polypeptide(L)'
;MNDRRFMWVVKGALVVTLLTGLLFPDIPGVAGKGWPERCVGYPLSALVVPAIWALRGRRGRYPHLGDALLVVPFVLDLLGNLVNLYDTMEQFDDILHFVNWTFLVAALVLFVAPAGLARWNLVLMGSGFGALAIVAWEGVEWIVQEMGTTGLQLTYDDTVGDLVLSTAGGVLGAAVAANLLARQAARTART
;
A
#
# COMPACT_ATOMS: atom_id res chain seq x y z
N MET A 1 7.31 9.76 16.76
CA MET A 1 7.88 10.31 15.50
C MET A 1 6.81 11.21 14.85
N ASN A 2 7.16 12.38 14.31
CA ASN A 2 6.19 13.21 13.55
C ASN A 2 5.98 12.61 12.15
N ASP A 3 4.75 12.62 11.63
CA ASP A 3 4.33 12.18 10.30
C ASP A 3 5.31 12.53 9.18
N ARG A 4 5.88 13.75 9.18
CA ARG A 4 6.87 14.16 8.17
C ARG A 4 8.13 13.29 8.22
N ARG A 5 8.63 12.95 9.41
CA ARG A 5 9.80 12.06 9.57
C ARG A 5 9.43 10.65 9.16
N PHE A 6 8.24 10.16 9.53
CA PHE A 6 7.77 8.84 9.14
C PHE A 6 7.72 8.67 7.62
N MET A 7 7.13 9.64 6.92
CA MET A 7 7.08 9.67 5.45
C MET A 7 8.47 9.57 4.81
N TRP A 8 9.44 10.35 5.29
CA TRP A 8 10.80 10.28 4.74
C TRP A 8 11.52 8.97 5.06
N VAL A 9 11.28 8.38 6.23
CA VAL A 9 11.81 7.04 6.56
C VAL A 9 11.25 6.00 5.60
N VAL A 10 9.94 5.99 5.35
CA VAL A 10 9.31 5.03 4.44
C VAL A 10 9.80 5.21 3.00
N LYS A 11 9.86 6.45 2.50
CA LYS A 11 10.40 6.71 1.14
C LYS A 11 11.89 6.39 1.02
N GLY A 12 12.66 6.66 2.08
CA GLY A 12 14.06 6.26 2.16
C GLY A 12 14.21 4.74 2.11
N ALA A 13 13.38 4.02 2.88
CA ALA A 13 13.34 2.56 2.86
C ALA A 13 13.01 2.02 1.46
N LEU A 14 12.00 2.58 0.78
CA LEU A 14 11.68 2.22 -0.61
C LEU A 14 12.89 2.32 -1.55
N VAL A 15 13.61 3.45 -1.48
CA VAL A 15 14.80 3.66 -2.33
C VAL A 15 15.90 2.67 -1.96
N VAL A 16 16.19 2.50 -0.67
CA VAL A 16 17.24 1.60 -0.20
C VAL A 16 16.94 0.16 -0.59
N THR A 17 15.71 -0.32 -0.43
CA THR A 17 15.35 -1.69 -0.77
C THR A 17 15.46 -1.93 -2.28
N LEU A 18 14.91 -1.06 -3.11
CA LEU A 18 15.04 -1.14 -4.58
C LEU A 18 16.50 -1.18 -5.03
N LEU A 19 17.34 -0.28 -4.50
CA LEU A 19 18.77 -0.26 -4.79
C LEU A 19 19.47 -1.54 -4.33
N THR A 20 19.05 -2.10 -3.19
CA THR A 20 19.63 -3.35 -2.67
C THR A 20 19.42 -4.49 -3.67
N GLY A 21 18.21 -4.71 -4.16
CA GLY A 21 18.01 -5.79 -5.14
C GLY A 21 18.65 -5.52 -6.50
N LEU A 22 18.86 -4.25 -6.89
CA LEU A 22 19.66 -3.93 -8.08
C LEU A 22 21.16 -4.25 -7.90
N LEU A 23 21.69 -4.09 -6.69
CA LEU A 23 23.08 -4.39 -6.36
C LEU A 23 23.33 -5.88 -6.09
N PHE A 24 22.29 -6.62 -5.70
CA PHE A 24 22.36 -8.04 -5.37
C PHE A 24 21.28 -8.82 -6.17
N PRO A 25 21.38 -8.88 -7.50
CA PRO A 25 20.33 -9.45 -8.35
C PRO A 25 20.18 -10.98 -8.20
N ASP A 26 21.23 -11.66 -7.76
CA ASP A 26 21.29 -13.13 -7.71
C ASP A 26 20.74 -13.73 -6.41
N ILE A 27 20.29 -12.91 -5.45
CA ILE A 27 19.69 -13.45 -4.22
C ILE A 27 18.33 -14.09 -4.52
N PRO A 28 17.94 -15.16 -3.80
CA PRO A 28 16.73 -15.92 -4.12
C PRO A 28 15.46 -15.07 -4.24
N GLY A 29 15.28 -14.09 -3.35
CA GLY A 29 14.12 -13.21 -3.38
C GLY A 29 14.19 -12.03 -4.34
N VAL A 30 15.14 -12.01 -5.28
CA VAL A 30 15.23 -10.98 -6.34
C VAL A 30 15.23 -11.63 -7.72
N ALA A 31 16.02 -12.68 -7.89
CA ALA A 31 16.17 -13.37 -9.17
C ALA A 31 14.83 -13.92 -9.66
N GLY A 32 14.33 -13.41 -10.80
CA GLY A 32 13.07 -13.85 -11.39
C GLY A 32 11.80 -13.39 -10.65
N LYS A 33 11.91 -12.52 -9.64
CA LYS A 33 10.79 -12.00 -8.81
C LYS A 33 10.26 -10.64 -9.28
N GLY A 34 10.44 -10.31 -10.56
CA GLY A 34 9.89 -9.07 -11.14
C GLY A 34 10.55 -7.78 -10.63
N TRP A 35 11.85 -7.82 -10.32
CA TRP A 35 12.58 -6.67 -9.80
C TRP A 35 12.64 -5.46 -10.78
N PRO A 36 12.84 -5.65 -12.09
CA PRO A 36 12.77 -4.56 -13.06
C PRO A 36 11.43 -3.82 -13.05
N GLU A 37 10.33 -4.57 -13.04
CA GLU A 37 8.96 -4.06 -12.98
C GLU A 37 8.74 -3.26 -11.70
N ARG A 38 9.20 -3.77 -10.56
CA ARG A 38 9.16 -3.09 -9.25
C ARG A 38 9.98 -1.80 -9.26
N CYS A 39 11.17 -1.80 -9.86
CA CYS A 39 12.02 -0.61 -9.99
C CYS A 39 11.38 0.51 -10.81
N VAL A 40 10.45 0.18 -11.73
CA VAL A 40 9.70 1.16 -12.51
C VAL A 40 8.41 1.56 -11.80
N GLY A 41 7.62 0.58 -11.36
CA GLY A 41 6.28 0.79 -10.82
C GLY A 41 6.26 1.36 -9.41
N TYR A 42 7.08 0.85 -8.50
CA TYR A 42 6.98 1.19 -7.08
C TYR A 42 7.38 2.64 -6.76
N PRO A 43 8.37 3.25 -7.44
CA PRO A 43 8.64 4.69 -7.27
C PRO A 43 7.44 5.58 -7.56
N LEU A 44 6.48 5.15 -8.41
CA LEU A 44 5.27 5.91 -8.68
C LEU A 44 4.46 6.14 -7.41
N SER A 45 4.41 5.18 -6.49
CA SER A 45 3.71 5.33 -5.20
C SER A 45 4.20 6.54 -4.41
N ALA A 46 5.51 6.79 -4.41
CA ALA A 46 6.14 7.90 -3.72
C ALA A 46 5.98 9.25 -4.44
N LEU A 47 5.56 9.23 -5.72
CA LEU A 47 5.41 10.42 -6.57
C LEU A 47 3.95 10.87 -6.72
N VAL A 48 2.98 9.97 -6.55
CA VAL A 48 1.54 10.26 -6.69
C VAL A 48 1.10 11.43 -5.79
N VAL A 49 1.35 11.35 -4.48
CA VAL A 49 0.92 12.40 -3.54
C VAL A 49 1.59 13.76 -3.78
N PRO A 50 2.93 13.86 -3.94
CA PRO A 50 3.54 15.16 -4.24
C PRO A 50 3.11 15.72 -5.60
N ALA A 51 2.88 14.87 -6.61
CA ALA A 51 2.35 15.31 -7.90
C ALA A 51 0.94 15.90 -7.75
N ILE A 52 0.00 15.20 -7.11
CA ILE A 52 -1.36 15.70 -6.86
C ILE A 52 -1.33 17.00 -6.05
N TRP A 53 -0.48 17.08 -5.02
CA TRP A 53 -0.35 18.30 -4.21
C TRP A 53 0.18 19.48 -5.03
N ALA A 54 1.19 19.26 -5.88
CA ALA A 54 1.72 20.27 -6.78
C ALA A 54 0.67 20.72 -7.82
N LEU A 55 -0.04 19.78 -8.45
CA LEU A 55 -1.11 20.04 -9.42
C LEU A 55 -2.28 20.81 -8.81
N ARG A 56 -2.56 20.62 -7.51
CA ARG A 56 -3.54 21.41 -6.74
C ARG A 56 -3.03 22.79 -6.31
N GLY A 57 -1.86 23.21 -6.78
CA GLY A 57 -1.26 24.51 -6.46
C GLY A 57 -0.68 24.59 -5.05
N ARG A 58 -0.26 23.44 -4.49
CA ARG A 58 0.33 23.35 -3.13
C ARG A 58 -0.55 23.91 -2.02
N ARG A 59 -1.88 23.85 -2.21
CA ARG A 59 -2.86 24.34 -1.24
C ARG A 59 -2.89 23.46 0.01
N GLY A 60 -3.04 24.09 1.18
CA GLY A 60 -3.13 23.41 2.46
C GLY A 60 -1.80 22.78 2.92
N ARG A 61 -1.87 22.04 4.04
CA ARG A 61 -0.71 21.31 4.58
C ARG A 61 -0.52 20.02 3.80
N TYR A 62 0.74 19.62 3.58
CA TYR A 62 1.06 18.37 2.91
C TYR A 62 0.58 17.16 3.74
N PRO A 63 -0.10 16.16 3.14
CA PRO A 63 -0.67 15.02 3.87
C PRO A 63 0.38 13.94 4.16
N HIS A 64 1.37 14.24 5.00
CA HIS A 64 2.54 13.38 5.25
C HIS A 64 2.18 11.96 5.69
N LEU A 65 1.19 11.79 6.58
CA LEU A 65 0.78 10.46 7.04
C LEU A 65 0.15 9.63 5.91
N GLY A 66 -0.77 10.21 5.15
CA GLY A 66 -1.40 9.53 4.02
C GLY A 66 -0.37 9.13 2.95
N ASP A 67 0.59 10.01 2.67
CA ASP A 67 1.70 9.71 1.76
C ASP A 67 2.57 8.54 2.26
N ALA A 68 2.92 8.53 3.55
CA ALA A 68 3.67 7.43 4.13
C ALA A 68 2.90 6.10 4.02
N LEU A 69 1.62 6.10 4.41
CA LEU A 69 0.77 4.90 4.39
C LEU A 69 0.53 4.36 2.97
N LEU A 70 0.51 5.23 1.96
CA LEU A 70 0.45 4.81 0.55
C LEU A 70 1.72 4.06 0.11
N VAL A 71 2.88 4.42 0.64
CA VAL A 71 4.17 3.86 0.23
C VAL A 71 4.54 2.60 1.02
N VAL A 72 4.07 2.47 2.27
CA VAL A 72 4.36 1.32 3.15
C VAL A 72 4.15 -0.04 2.46
N PRO A 73 3.02 -0.31 1.77
CA PRO A 73 2.79 -1.57 1.07
C PRO A 73 3.96 -2.04 0.21
N PHE A 74 4.48 -1.13 -0.62
CA PHE A 74 5.57 -1.39 -1.54
C PHE A 74 6.89 -1.65 -0.82
N VAL A 75 7.12 -1.00 0.33
CA VAL A 75 8.30 -1.28 1.16
C VAL A 75 8.20 -2.67 1.78
N LEU A 76 7.03 -3.08 2.25
CA LEU A 76 6.83 -4.40 2.87
C LEU A 76 7.01 -5.53 1.86
N ASP A 77 6.47 -5.40 0.64
CA ASP A 77 6.70 -6.36 -0.45
C ASP A 77 8.20 -6.49 -0.78
N LEU A 78 8.92 -5.37 -0.93
CA LEU A 78 10.34 -5.41 -1.23
C LEU A 78 11.17 -6.02 -0.10
N LEU A 79 10.86 -5.68 1.15
CA LEU A 79 11.56 -6.26 2.30
C LEU A 79 11.30 -7.77 2.39
N GLY A 80 10.04 -8.19 2.19
CA GLY A 80 9.65 -9.60 2.16
C GLY A 80 10.44 -10.39 1.12
N ASN A 81 10.56 -9.83 -0.09
CA ASN A 81 11.41 -10.37 -1.14
C ASN A 81 12.89 -10.40 -0.72
N LEU A 82 13.48 -9.29 -0.28
CA LEU A 82 14.91 -9.23 0.08
C LEU A 82 15.32 -10.22 1.18
N VAL A 83 14.42 -10.53 2.13
CA VAL A 83 14.66 -11.52 3.18
C VAL A 83 14.05 -12.89 2.89
N ASN A 84 13.64 -13.13 1.64
CA ASN A 84 13.14 -14.39 1.10
C ASN A 84 11.90 -14.95 1.82
N LEU A 85 11.03 -14.10 2.36
CA LEU A 85 9.84 -14.54 3.09
C LEU A 85 8.79 -15.18 2.19
N TYR A 86 8.66 -14.74 0.94
CA TYR A 86 7.77 -15.36 -0.05
C TYR A 86 8.07 -16.84 -0.31
N ASP A 87 9.34 -17.25 -0.16
CA ASP A 87 9.75 -18.65 -0.38
C ASP A 87 9.93 -19.44 0.92
N THR A 88 9.98 -18.77 2.08
CA THR A 88 10.29 -19.40 3.39
C THR A 88 9.12 -19.40 4.37
N MET A 89 8.08 -18.61 4.12
CA MET A 89 6.88 -18.53 4.93
C MET A 89 5.66 -18.58 4.03
N GLU A 90 4.95 -19.72 4.05
CA GLU A 90 3.81 -20.00 3.16
C GLU A 90 2.72 -18.92 3.24
N GLN A 91 2.44 -18.38 4.43
CA GLN A 91 1.37 -17.40 4.64
C GLN A 91 1.84 -15.94 4.45
N PHE A 92 3.07 -15.72 4.00
CA PHE A 92 3.59 -14.35 3.92
C PHE A 92 2.81 -13.50 2.93
N ASP A 93 2.41 -14.09 1.81
CA ASP A 93 1.63 -13.42 0.79
C ASP A 93 0.22 -13.03 1.29
N ASP A 94 -0.52 -13.99 1.84
CA ASP A 94 -1.80 -13.76 2.54
C ASP A 94 -1.74 -12.60 3.55
N ILE A 95 -0.66 -12.57 4.36
CA ILE A 95 -0.45 -11.52 5.36
C ILE A 95 -0.28 -10.16 4.67
N LEU A 96 0.48 -10.10 3.58
CA LEU A 96 0.71 -8.88 2.82
C LEU A 96 -0.58 -8.42 2.14
N HIS A 97 -1.37 -9.31 1.55
CA HIS A 97 -2.69 -8.98 0.99
C HIS A 97 -3.60 -8.33 2.04
N PHE A 98 -3.63 -8.84 3.27
CA PHE A 98 -4.39 -8.20 4.34
C PHE A 98 -3.78 -6.88 4.86
N VAL A 99 -2.49 -6.89 5.20
CA VAL A 99 -1.80 -5.78 5.90
C VAL A 99 -1.59 -4.59 4.95
N ASN A 100 -1.19 -4.84 3.71
CA ASN A 100 -0.96 -3.79 2.73
C ASN A 100 -2.26 -3.06 2.40
N TRP A 101 -3.36 -3.78 2.21
CA TRP A 101 -4.66 -3.15 1.95
C TRP A 101 -5.17 -2.36 3.15
N THR A 102 -4.85 -2.78 4.37
CA THR A 102 -5.15 -1.99 5.57
C THR A 102 -4.49 -0.62 5.51
N PHE A 103 -3.20 -0.54 5.16
CA PHE A 103 -2.50 0.74 5.03
C PHE A 103 -2.94 1.56 3.81
N LEU A 104 -3.09 0.91 2.66
CA LEU A 104 -3.48 1.54 1.41
C LEU A 104 -4.85 2.22 1.55
N VAL A 105 -5.85 1.52 2.10
CA VAL A 105 -7.19 2.07 2.27
C VAL A 105 -7.25 3.09 3.41
N ALA A 106 -6.45 2.93 4.47
CA ALA A 106 -6.31 3.98 5.49
C ALA A 106 -5.77 5.29 4.87
N ALA A 107 -4.77 5.22 3.98
CA ALA A 107 -4.26 6.38 3.25
C ALA A 107 -5.37 7.06 2.42
N LEU A 108 -6.15 6.28 1.67
CA LEU A 108 -7.28 6.78 0.89
C LEU A 108 -8.29 7.52 1.77
N VAL A 109 -8.71 6.92 2.89
CA VAL A 109 -9.66 7.56 3.82
C VAL A 109 -9.11 8.88 4.35
N LEU A 110 -7.83 8.96 4.68
CA LEU A 110 -7.19 10.22 5.09
C LEU A 110 -7.24 11.30 3.98
N PHE A 111 -7.08 10.91 2.72
CA PHE A 111 -7.14 11.85 1.58
C PHE A 111 -8.56 12.37 1.31
N VAL A 112 -9.58 11.54 1.56
CA VAL A 112 -10.99 11.87 1.32
C VAL A 112 -11.63 12.56 2.53
N ALA A 113 -11.11 12.36 3.74
CA ALA A 113 -11.62 12.94 4.98
C ALA A 113 -11.92 14.46 4.92
N PRO A 114 -11.12 15.32 4.26
CA PRO A 114 -11.43 16.74 4.14
C PRO A 114 -12.77 17.07 3.45
N ALA A 115 -13.38 16.11 2.74
CA ALA A 115 -14.71 16.28 2.15
C ALA A 115 -15.84 16.35 3.18
N GLY A 116 -15.58 16.11 4.47
CA GLY A 116 -16.57 16.28 5.55
C GLY A 116 -17.66 15.21 5.56
N LEU A 117 -17.37 14.02 5.03
CA LEU A 117 -18.33 12.92 4.91
C LEU A 117 -18.57 12.24 6.25
N ALA A 118 -19.78 11.69 6.42
CA ALA A 118 -20.11 10.86 7.57
C ALA A 118 -19.17 9.65 7.68
N ARG A 119 -18.87 9.23 8.92
CA ARG A 119 -17.92 8.13 9.19
C ARG A 119 -18.26 6.86 8.40
N TRP A 120 -19.53 6.49 8.32
CA TRP A 120 -19.97 5.29 7.61
C TRP A 120 -19.76 5.40 6.09
N ASN A 121 -19.88 6.61 5.50
CA ASN A 121 -19.54 6.86 4.10
C ASN A 121 -18.05 6.62 3.85
N LEU A 122 -17.18 7.09 4.74
CA LEU A 122 -15.73 6.86 4.62
C LEU A 122 -15.40 5.37 4.67
N VAL A 123 -16.07 4.61 5.54
CA VAL A 123 -15.89 3.15 5.62
C VAL A 123 -16.36 2.48 4.34
N LEU A 124 -17.61 2.71 3.90
CA LEU A 124 -18.16 2.07 2.69
C LEU A 124 -17.35 2.40 1.43
N MET A 125 -16.96 3.66 1.23
CA MET A 125 -16.14 4.06 0.09
C MET A 125 -14.74 3.45 0.16
N GLY A 126 -14.12 3.43 1.34
CA GLY A 126 -12.82 2.80 1.54
C GLY A 126 -12.86 1.31 1.21
N SER A 127 -13.88 0.60 1.71
CA SER A 127 -14.10 -0.83 1.41
C SER A 127 -14.30 -1.08 -0.08
N GLY A 128 -15.15 -0.29 -0.75
CA GLY A 128 -15.39 -0.42 -2.18
C GLY A 128 -14.15 -0.12 -3.02
N PHE A 129 -13.38 0.91 -2.66
CA PHE A 129 -12.10 1.20 -3.30
C PHE A 129 -11.12 0.05 -3.10
N GLY A 130 -10.99 -0.47 -1.87
CA GLY A 130 -10.11 -1.59 -1.56
C GLY A 130 -10.41 -2.82 -2.43
N ALA A 131 -11.70 -3.17 -2.55
CA ALA A 131 -12.17 -4.27 -3.38
C ALA A 131 -11.86 -4.07 -4.88
N LEU A 132 -12.07 -2.86 -5.41
CA LEU A 132 -11.70 -2.57 -6.80
C LEU A 132 -10.19 -2.54 -7.02
N ALA A 133 -9.43 -2.05 -6.04
CA ALA A 133 -7.99 -1.97 -6.10
C ALA A 133 -7.34 -3.35 -6.09
N ILE A 134 -7.85 -4.32 -5.33
CA ILE A 134 -7.33 -5.69 -5.38
C ILE A 134 -7.64 -6.35 -6.73
N VAL A 135 -8.85 -6.19 -7.29
CA VAL A 135 -9.14 -6.72 -8.63
C VAL A 135 -8.16 -6.16 -9.68
N ALA A 136 -7.82 -4.87 -9.58
CA ALA A 136 -6.83 -4.27 -10.46
C ALA A 136 -5.41 -4.80 -10.21
N TRP A 137 -5.05 -5.07 -8.94
CA TRP A 137 -3.74 -5.59 -8.56
C TRP A 137 -3.52 -7.03 -9.05
N GLU A 138 -4.48 -7.92 -8.83
CA GLU A 138 -4.49 -9.28 -9.40
C GLU A 138 -4.31 -9.25 -10.92
N GLY A 139 -4.97 -8.30 -11.58
CA GLY A 139 -4.81 -8.08 -13.02
C GLY A 139 -3.38 -7.66 -13.41
N VAL A 140 -2.70 -6.86 -12.58
CA VAL A 140 -1.29 -6.49 -12.80
C VAL A 140 -0.38 -7.70 -12.57
N GLU A 141 -0.61 -8.48 -11.52
CA GLU A 141 0.18 -9.69 -11.24
C GLU A 141 0.05 -10.71 -12.35
N TRP A 142 -1.16 -10.90 -12.86
CA TRP A 142 -1.39 -11.73 -14.04
C TRP A 142 -0.57 -11.26 -15.24
N ILE A 143 -0.61 -9.96 -15.58
CA ILE A 143 0.20 -9.41 -16.69
C ILE A 143 1.70 -9.63 -16.44
N VAL A 144 2.17 -9.40 -15.21
CA VAL A 144 3.59 -9.53 -14.85
C VAL A 144 4.07 -10.98 -14.87
N GLN A 145 3.21 -11.92 -14.49
CA GLN A 145 3.47 -13.35 -14.62
C GLN A 145 3.59 -13.77 -16.10
N GLU A 146 2.69 -13.29 -16.96
CA GLU A 146 2.74 -13.56 -18.41
C GLU A 146 4.01 -12.98 -19.08
N MET A 147 4.62 -11.93 -18.49
CA MET A 147 5.92 -11.41 -18.92
C MET A 147 7.12 -12.26 -18.45
N GLY A 148 6.89 -13.33 -17.69
CA GLY A 148 7.91 -14.28 -17.24
C GLY A 148 8.34 -14.13 -15.78
N THR A 149 7.63 -13.34 -14.97
CA THR A 149 7.88 -13.27 -13.52
C THR A 149 7.43 -14.56 -12.84
N THR A 150 8.24 -15.03 -11.89
CA THR A 150 7.99 -16.28 -11.15
C THR A 150 7.60 -15.99 -9.70
N GLY A 151 6.93 -16.95 -9.06
CA GLY A 151 6.62 -16.88 -7.63
C GLY A 151 5.40 -16.02 -7.25
N LEU A 152 4.55 -15.68 -8.22
CA LEU A 152 3.26 -14.99 -8.00
C LEU A 152 2.09 -15.96 -7.74
N GLN A 153 2.31 -17.27 -7.89
CA GLN A 153 1.39 -18.37 -7.51
C GLN A 153 -0.10 -18.25 -7.87
N LEU A 154 -0.47 -17.47 -8.90
CA LEU A 154 -1.83 -17.17 -9.36
C LEU A 154 -2.71 -18.39 -9.71
N THR A 155 -3.09 -19.17 -8.70
CA THR A 155 -4.07 -20.24 -8.76
C THR A 155 -5.45 -19.68 -8.46
N TYR A 156 -6.50 -20.45 -8.77
CA TYR A 156 -7.86 -20.02 -8.46
C TYR A 156 -8.07 -19.76 -6.95
N ASP A 157 -7.56 -20.65 -6.10
CA ASP A 157 -7.74 -20.54 -4.65
C ASP A 157 -6.96 -19.35 -4.08
N ASP A 158 -5.75 -19.11 -4.61
CA ASP A 158 -4.86 -17.99 -4.28
C ASP A 158 -5.53 -16.65 -4.60
N THR A 159 -5.84 -16.40 -5.87
CA THR A 159 -6.51 -15.16 -6.31
C THR A 159 -7.84 -14.91 -5.56
N VAL A 160 -8.65 -15.94 -5.30
CA VAL A 160 -9.88 -15.76 -4.50
C VAL A 160 -9.56 -15.41 -3.05
N GLY A 161 -8.54 -16.03 -2.46
CA GLY A 161 -7.99 -15.71 -1.15
C GLY A 161 -7.55 -14.24 -1.08
N ASP A 162 -6.78 -13.78 -2.05
CA ASP A 162 -6.24 -12.42 -2.12
C ASP A 162 -7.34 -11.38 -2.22
N LEU A 163 -8.34 -11.61 -3.08
CA LEU A 163 -9.53 -10.76 -3.19
C LEU A 163 -10.23 -10.62 -1.83
N VAL A 164 -10.40 -11.72 -1.09
CA VAL A 164 -11.08 -11.73 0.22
C VAL A 164 -10.23 -11.04 1.28
N LEU A 165 -8.95 -11.40 1.41
CA LEU A 165 -8.03 -10.88 2.42
C LEU A 165 -7.78 -9.39 2.23
N SER A 166 -7.53 -8.97 0.99
CA SER A 166 -7.30 -7.58 0.63
C SER A 166 -8.54 -6.72 0.83
N THR A 167 -9.72 -7.24 0.49
CA THR A 167 -10.98 -6.55 0.79
C THR A 167 -11.19 -6.42 2.30
N ALA A 168 -10.95 -7.48 3.08
CA ALA A 168 -11.08 -7.45 4.54
C ALA A 168 -10.08 -6.48 5.20
N GLY A 169 -8.82 -6.49 4.77
CA GLY A 169 -7.80 -5.53 5.18
C GLY A 169 -8.21 -4.10 4.84
N GLY A 170 -8.74 -3.89 3.63
CA GLY A 170 -9.26 -2.59 3.20
C GLY A 170 -10.41 -2.08 4.09
N VAL A 171 -11.37 -2.94 4.43
CA VAL A 171 -12.47 -2.62 5.37
C VAL A 171 -11.90 -2.22 6.73
N LEU A 172 -10.92 -2.97 7.25
CA LEU A 172 -10.26 -2.65 8.53
C LEU A 172 -9.56 -1.30 8.46
N GLY A 173 -8.76 -1.05 7.43
CA GLY A 173 -8.05 0.21 7.20
C GLY A 173 -9.01 1.40 7.16
N ALA A 174 -10.11 1.27 6.43
CA ALA A 174 -11.14 2.28 6.34
C ALA A 174 -11.81 2.55 7.70
N ALA A 175 -12.18 1.49 8.41
CA ALA A 175 -12.80 1.59 9.73
C ALA A 175 -11.87 2.24 10.75
N VAL A 176 -10.61 1.84 10.83
CA VAL A 176 -9.62 2.39 11.76
C VAL A 176 -9.39 3.87 11.48
N ALA A 177 -9.09 4.24 10.23
CA ALA A 177 -8.84 5.63 9.86
C ALA A 177 -10.06 6.52 10.14
N ALA A 178 -11.26 6.11 9.72
CA ALA A 178 -12.48 6.87 9.94
C ALA A 178 -12.82 7.05 11.43
N ASN A 179 -12.57 6.01 12.26
CA ASN A 179 -12.76 6.09 13.70
C ASN A 179 -11.76 7.02 14.40
N LEU A 180 -10.50 7.00 13.99
CA LEU A 180 -9.46 7.89 14.54
C LEU A 180 -9.77 9.35 14.23
N LEU A 181 -10.20 9.64 13.00
CA LEU A 181 -10.64 10.98 12.59
C LEU A 181 -11.84 11.48 13.41
N ALA A 182 -12.86 10.64 13.58
CA ALA A 182 -14.03 10.98 14.41
C ALA A 182 -13.65 11.29 15.86
N ARG A 183 -12.72 10.52 16.45
CA ARG A 183 -12.19 10.76 17.80
C ARG A 183 -11.42 12.07 17.90
N GLN A 184 -10.61 12.41 16.90
CA GLN A 184 -9.86 13.67 16.84
C GLN A 184 -10.81 14.88 16.74
N ALA A 185 -11.84 14.80 15.91
CA ALA A 185 -12.86 15.84 15.80
C ALA A 185 -13.59 16.07 17.13
N ALA A 186 -14.01 14.99 17.79
CA ALA A 186 -14.69 15.08 19.10
C ALA A 186 -13.81 15.67 20.21
N ARG A 187 -12.48 15.43 20.18
CA ARG A 187 -11.53 16.03 21.12
C ARG A 187 -11.36 17.53 20.89
N THR A 188 -11.25 17.94 19.63
CA THR A 188 -11.08 19.36 19.26
C THR A 188 -12.32 20.18 19.58
N ALA A 189 -13.52 19.58 19.51
CA ALA A 189 -14.76 20.25 19.91
C ALA A 189 -14.93 20.44 21.43
N ARG A 190 -14.09 19.79 22.26
CA ARG A 190 -14.14 19.88 23.74
C ARG A 190 -13.13 20.87 24.33
N THR A 191 -12.24 21.43 23.51
CA THR A 191 -11.20 22.40 23.89
C THR A 191 -11.61 23.79 23.42
#